data_AF-A0A1F8P4N0-F1
#
_entry.id   AF-A0A1F8P4N0-F1
#
_cell.length_a   1.000
_cell.length_b   1.000
_cell.length_c   1.000
_cell.angle_alpha   90.00
_cell.angle_beta   90.00
_cell.angle_gamma   90.00
#
_symmetry.space_group_name_H-M   'P 1'
#
loop_
_entity.id
_entity.type
_entity.pdbx_description
1 polymer ?
#
loop_
_entity_poly.entity_id
_entity_poly.type
_entity_poly.pdbx_seq_one_letter_code
_entity_poly.pdbx_strand_id
1 'polypeptide(L)'
;MLRKLFLPVLVLVIALAVAGCGDASANIEKPSAATQVNSPVSVTTGVPQAQDGTAKEQDTPAPATSPARDTGPQKITVSELNKNSAAFIGKEVIMEGKIVQECGSGCWFNLQDSTGVVYVDLAPNNMVIPQKVGSKAKVYGKVDKRSGITYVIGSKVEF
;
A
#
# COMPACT_ATOMS: atom_id res chain seq x y z
N MET A 1 19.89 30.13 0.41
CA MET A 1 19.98 31.01 1.59
C MET A 1 18.53 31.29 1.98
N LEU A 2 17.95 30.86 3.11
CA LEU A 2 18.36 31.05 4.48
C LEU A 2 17.66 29.97 5.35
N ARG A 3 18.45 29.07 5.95
CA ARG A 3 18.04 28.21 7.06
C ARG A 3 18.15 29.02 8.35
N LYS A 4 17.22 28.81 9.30
CA LYS A 4 17.33 28.89 10.78
C LYS A 4 16.25 29.77 11.45
N LEU A 5 15.46 29.15 12.33
CA LEU A 5 15.29 29.46 13.77
C LEU A 5 14.24 28.48 14.33
N PHE A 6 14.59 27.42 15.06
CA PHE A 6 14.77 27.38 16.53
C PHE A 6 13.72 28.16 17.32
N LEU A 7 12.79 27.47 18.00
CA LEU A 7 12.76 27.45 19.47
C LEU A 7 11.84 26.32 20.01
N PRO A 8 12.37 25.37 20.80
CA PRO A 8 11.61 24.36 21.52
C PRO A 8 11.50 24.74 23.01
N VAL A 9 10.33 25.15 23.49
CA VAL A 9 10.06 25.30 24.94
C VAL A 9 8.57 25.09 25.21
N LEU A 10 8.20 23.92 25.71
CA LEU A 10 7.27 23.84 26.84
C LEU A 10 7.41 22.46 27.51
N VAL A 11 8.51 22.30 28.24
CA VAL A 11 8.57 21.36 29.36
C VAL A 11 7.75 22.01 30.47
N LEU A 12 6.62 21.42 30.85
CA LEU A 12 6.01 21.65 32.15
C LEU A 12 5.72 20.30 32.81
N VAL A 13 6.56 20.03 33.80
CA VAL A 13 6.51 18.97 34.81
C VAL A 13 5.24 19.09 35.64
N ILE A 14 4.49 18.01 35.83
CA ILE A 14 3.86 17.70 37.14
C ILE A 14 3.89 16.19 37.36
N ALA A 15 4.72 15.78 38.32
CA ALA A 15 4.67 14.49 38.99
C ALA A 15 3.60 14.53 40.10
N LEU A 16 2.77 13.50 40.22
CA LEU A 16 1.90 13.11 41.35
C LEU A 16 1.12 11.87 40.86
N ALA A 17 0.94 10.75 41.53
CA ALA A 17 1.36 10.25 42.83
C ALA A 17 1.26 8.70 42.75
N VAL A 18 2.14 7.99 43.45
CA VAL A 18 2.08 6.54 43.64
C VAL A 18 1.22 6.25 44.87
N ALA A 19 0.10 5.55 44.71
CA ALA A 19 -0.53 4.70 45.72
C ALA A 19 -1.74 3.96 45.13
N GLY A 20 -1.75 2.63 45.18
CA GLY A 20 -2.94 1.84 44.90
C GLY A 20 -2.68 0.40 44.46
N CYS A 21 -2.23 -0.46 45.38
CA CYS A 21 -2.51 -1.89 45.29
C CYS A 21 -4.01 -2.11 45.50
N GLY A 22 -4.61 -2.98 44.69
CA GLY A 22 -6.03 -3.34 44.81
C GLY A 22 -6.51 -4.18 43.63
N ASP A 23 -6.15 -5.46 43.63
CA ASP A 23 -6.74 -6.49 42.79
C ASP A 23 -8.25 -6.64 43.07
N ALA A 24 -9.10 -6.49 42.06
CA ALA A 24 -10.45 -7.06 42.05
C ALA A 24 -11.01 -7.17 40.63
N SER A 25 -10.96 -8.40 40.13
CA SER A 25 -11.83 -9.08 39.17
C SER A 25 -13.11 -8.38 38.69
N ALA A 26 -13.26 -8.26 37.36
CA ALA A 26 -14.51 -8.58 36.67
C ALA A 26 -14.23 -8.85 35.18
N ASN A 27 -14.13 -10.15 34.87
CA ASN A 27 -14.03 -10.71 33.53
C ASN A 27 -15.45 -11.05 33.03
N ILE A 28 -15.89 -10.49 31.89
CA ILE A 28 -16.95 -11.09 31.04
C ILE A 28 -16.48 -11.02 29.59
N GLU A 29 -15.51 -11.86 29.26
CA GLU A 29 -15.30 -12.34 27.89
C GLU A 29 -16.06 -13.66 27.72
N LYS A 30 -16.95 -13.70 26.71
CA LYS A 30 -17.54 -14.92 26.18
C LYS A 30 -16.88 -15.21 24.83
N PRO A 31 -16.06 -16.27 24.75
CA PRO A 31 -15.91 -17.02 23.51
C PRO A 31 -16.37 -18.47 23.70
N SER A 32 -17.18 -18.91 22.75
CA SER A 32 -17.68 -20.28 22.62
C SER A 32 -16.55 -21.23 22.20
N ALA A 33 -16.59 -22.43 22.76
CA ALA A 33 -15.65 -23.52 22.60
C ALA A 33 -15.65 -24.19 21.22
N ALA A 34 -14.48 -24.71 20.81
CA ALA A 34 -14.24 -26.10 20.37
C ALA A 34 -12.73 -26.23 20.03
N THR A 35 -11.90 -26.85 20.88
CA THR A 35 -11.57 -28.28 21.01
C THR A 35 -10.21 -28.62 20.38
N GLN A 36 -9.33 -29.13 21.25
CA GLN A 36 -7.96 -29.62 21.04
C GLN A 36 -7.91 -30.98 20.35
N VAL A 37 -6.80 -31.28 19.64
CA VAL A 37 -6.10 -32.59 19.76
C VAL A 37 -4.59 -32.38 19.53
N ASN A 38 -3.80 -33.16 20.27
CA ASN A 38 -2.41 -32.94 20.63
C ASN A 38 -1.37 -33.65 19.72
N SER A 39 -0.13 -33.16 19.83
CA SER A 39 1.25 -33.67 19.58
C SER A 39 1.53 -35.20 19.48
N PRO A 40 2.80 -35.65 19.32
CA PRO A 40 3.93 -35.26 18.43
C PRO A 40 4.48 -36.51 17.67
N VAL A 41 5.62 -36.40 16.95
CA VAL A 41 6.77 -37.36 16.94
C VAL A 41 7.56 -37.37 15.60
N SER A 42 8.88 -37.19 15.77
CA SER A 42 10.10 -37.64 15.05
C SER A 42 10.41 -37.31 13.58
N VAL A 43 11.40 -36.41 13.43
CA VAL A 43 12.75 -36.61 12.86
C VAL A 43 12.98 -37.88 12.03
N THR A 44 13.48 -37.72 10.79
CA THR A 44 14.55 -38.56 10.23
C THR A 44 15.34 -37.78 9.16
N THR A 45 16.64 -37.78 9.35
CA THR A 45 17.72 -37.24 8.52
C THR A 45 18.10 -38.23 7.41
N GLY A 46 18.40 -37.78 6.19
CA GLY A 46 19.04 -38.64 5.17
C GLY A 46 19.08 -38.12 3.73
N VAL A 47 20.15 -37.37 3.43
CA VAL A 47 20.94 -37.10 2.19
C VAL A 47 20.76 -38.03 0.95
N PRO A 48 21.42 -37.78 -0.21
CA PRO A 48 21.06 -36.97 -1.39
C PRO A 48 20.77 -37.82 -2.66
N GLN A 49 20.20 -37.23 -3.73
CA GLN A 49 20.49 -37.71 -5.09
C GLN A 49 20.35 -36.61 -6.14
N ALA A 50 21.43 -36.43 -6.90
CA ALA A 50 21.54 -35.63 -8.11
C ALA A 50 21.31 -36.53 -9.34
N GLN A 51 20.53 -36.05 -10.31
CA GLN A 51 20.51 -36.42 -11.74
C GLN A 51 19.97 -35.17 -12.46
N ASP A 52 20.75 -34.37 -13.20
CA ASP A 52 21.43 -34.62 -14.48
C ASP A 52 20.49 -35.14 -15.58
N GLY A 53 20.32 -34.35 -16.65
CA GLY A 53 19.52 -34.75 -17.82
C GLY A 53 18.82 -33.64 -18.60
N THR A 54 19.60 -32.77 -19.23
CA THR A 54 19.45 -32.36 -20.65
C THR A 54 18.09 -31.90 -21.20
N ALA A 55 18.01 -30.58 -21.42
CA ALA A 55 17.40 -29.85 -22.53
C ALA A 55 16.10 -30.38 -23.20
N LYS A 56 15.02 -29.64 -22.98
CA LYS A 56 14.09 -29.29 -24.06
C LYS A 56 13.59 -27.85 -23.86
N GLU A 57 14.12 -26.98 -24.70
CA GLU A 57 13.60 -25.68 -25.04
C GLU A 57 12.18 -25.84 -25.60
N GLN A 58 11.16 -25.32 -24.92
CA GLN A 58 9.95 -24.85 -25.58
C GLN A 58 9.06 -24.00 -24.68
N ASP A 59 8.70 -22.85 -25.24
CA ASP A 59 7.59 -21.98 -24.88
C ASP A 59 7.70 -21.26 -23.54
N THR A 60 8.74 -20.44 -23.46
CA THR A 60 8.60 -19.08 -22.92
C THR A 60 7.41 -18.41 -23.62
N PRO A 61 6.32 -18.04 -22.93
CA PRO A 61 5.53 -16.92 -23.41
C PRO A 61 6.50 -15.75 -23.32
N ALA A 62 7.02 -15.32 -24.47
CA ALA A 62 7.72 -14.06 -24.56
C ALA A 62 6.89 -13.02 -23.80
N PRO A 63 7.47 -12.19 -22.92
CA PRO A 63 6.85 -10.92 -22.63
C PRO A 63 6.95 -10.05 -23.90
N ALA A 64 6.16 -10.41 -24.91
CA ALA A 64 5.69 -9.49 -25.93
C ALA A 64 4.71 -8.58 -25.18
N THR A 65 5.13 -7.42 -24.72
CA THR A 65 5.41 -6.30 -25.60
C THR A 65 6.30 -5.34 -24.83
N SER A 66 7.53 -5.11 -25.29
CA SER A 66 8.22 -3.84 -25.02
C SER A 66 7.26 -2.71 -25.40
N PRO A 67 6.84 -1.82 -24.48
CA PRO A 67 5.99 -0.70 -24.85
C PRO A 67 6.84 0.25 -25.70
N ALA A 68 6.78 0.02 -27.00
CA ALA A 68 7.28 0.92 -28.00
C ALA A 68 6.51 2.23 -27.86
N ARG A 69 7.18 3.23 -27.28
CA ARG A 69 6.93 4.67 -27.44
C ARG A 69 5.46 5.05 -27.67
N ASP A 70 4.65 4.87 -26.65
CA ASP A 70 3.35 5.52 -26.56
C ASP A 70 3.54 6.87 -25.86
N THR A 71 3.36 7.97 -26.60
CA THR A 71 3.51 9.35 -26.11
C THR A 71 2.25 9.80 -25.37
N GLY A 72 1.66 8.90 -24.58
CA GLY A 72 0.40 9.12 -23.88
C GLY A 72 0.33 8.37 -22.55
N PRO A 73 -0.58 8.77 -21.65
CA PRO A 73 -0.73 8.11 -20.35
C PRO A 73 -1.16 6.64 -20.51
N GLN A 74 -0.40 5.72 -19.92
CA GLN A 74 -0.70 4.28 -19.99
C GLN A 74 -1.72 3.88 -18.92
N LYS A 75 -2.76 3.13 -19.29
CA LYS A 75 -3.68 2.52 -18.31
C LYS A 75 -3.00 1.35 -17.60
N ILE A 76 -2.96 1.38 -16.26
CA ILE A 76 -2.35 0.33 -15.43
C ILE A 76 -3.24 -0.05 -14.24
N THR A 77 -2.99 -1.22 -13.66
CA THR A 77 -3.61 -1.69 -12.41
C THR A 77 -2.76 -1.35 -11.18
N VAL A 78 -3.36 -1.40 -9.99
CA VAL A 78 -2.61 -1.20 -8.73
C VAL A 78 -1.55 -2.29 -8.52
N SER A 79 -1.84 -3.55 -8.86
CA SER A 79 -0.85 -4.63 -8.77
C SER A 79 0.34 -4.40 -9.70
N GLU A 80 0.11 -3.94 -10.93
CA GLU A 80 1.19 -3.65 -11.87
C GLU A 80 2.09 -2.54 -11.35
N LEU A 81 1.50 -1.48 -10.80
CA LEU A 81 2.21 -0.40 -10.13
C LEU A 81 3.05 -0.90 -8.95
N ASN A 82 2.50 -1.79 -8.12
CA ASN A 82 3.19 -2.31 -6.94
C ASN A 82 4.34 -3.26 -7.30
N LYS A 83 4.15 -4.15 -8.28
CA LYS A 83 5.16 -5.14 -8.70
C LYS A 83 6.31 -4.48 -9.46
N ASN A 84 6.03 -3.49 -10.29
CA ASN A 84 7.00 -2.86 -11.19
C ASN A 84 7.15 -1.36 -10.94
N SER A 85 7.01 -0.92 -9.67
CA SER A 85 6.98 0.50 -9.30
C SER A 85 8.12 1.34 -9.89
N ALA A 86 9.34 0.81 -9.91
CA ALA A 86 10.51 1.48 -10.47
C ALA A 86 10.36 1.83 -11.97
N ALA A 87 9.64 1.01 -12.74
CA ALA A 87 9.41 1.25 -14.16
C ALA A 87 8.42 2.41 -14.41
N PHE A 88 7.58 2.73 -13.43
CA PHE A 88 6.53 3.75 -13.57
C PHE A 88 6.89 5.10 -12.97
N ILE A 89 7.89 5.19 -12.08
CA ILE A 89 8.26 6.47 -11.46
C ILE A 89 8.50 7.55 -12.52
N GLY A 90 7.84 8.70 -12.36
CA GLY A 90 7.91 9.84 -13.26
C GLY A 90 7.07 9.71 -14.54
N LYS A 91 6.43 8.56 -14.81
CA LYS A 91 5.54 8.37 -15.96
C LYS A 91 4.11 8.80 -15.64
N GLU A 92 3.42 9.26 -16.68
CA GLU A 92 1.97 9.48 -16.63
C GLU A 92 1.21 8.16 -16.83
N VAL A 93 0.20 7.95 -15.98
CA VAL A 93 -0.61 6.74 -15.94
C VAL A 93 -2.10 7.08 -15.81
N ILE A 94 -2.93 6.15 -16.23
CA ILE A 94 -4.38 6.17 -16.03
C ILE A 94 -4.75 5.00 -15.12
N MET A 95 -5.48 5.27 -14.05
CA MET A 95 -5.97 4.24 -13.12
C MET A 95 -7.47 4.40 -12.92
N GLU A 96 -8.18 3.27 -12.83
CA GLU A 96 -9.63 3.23 -12.62
C GLU A 96 -9.93 2.38 -11.40
N GLY A 97 -10.88 2.84 -10.58
CA GLY A 97 -11.24 2.12 -9.38
C GLY A 97 -12.38 2.80 -8.62
N LYS A 98 -12.59 2.33 -7.39
CA LYS A 98 -13.54 2.87 -6.43
C LYS A 98 -12.80 3.71 -5.39
N ILE A 99 -13.31 4.87 -5.05
CA ILE A 99 -12.79 5.66 -3.93
C ILE A 99 -13.22 4.98 -2.63
N VAL A 100 -12.26 4.52 -1.83
CA VAL A 100 -12.53 3.82 -0.56
C VAL A 100 -12.28 4.69 0.66
N GLN A 101 -11.49 5.75 0.51
CA GLN A 101 -11.20 6.72 1.55
C GLN A 101 -10.79 8.03 0.88
N GLU A 102 -11.10 9.16 1.49
CA GLU A 102 -10.70 10.48 1.00
C GLU A 102 -10.40 11.43 2.15
N CYS A 103 -9.65 12.49 1.87
CA CYS A 103 -9.48 13.59 2.81
C CYS A 103 -10.79 14.37 2.96
N GLY A 104 -11.10 14.87 4.16
CA GLY A 104 -12.26 15.74 4.38
C GLY A 104 -12.21 17.04 3.55
N SER A 105 -11.02 17.52 3.18
CA SER A 105 -10.83 18.65 2.27
C SER A 105 -10.72 18.26 0.79
N GLY A 106 -10.72 16.96 0.47
CA GLY A 106 -10.67 16.46 -0.90
C GLY A 106 -9.29 16.51 -1.57
N CYS A 107 -8.20 16.82 -0.85
CA CYS A 107 -6.86 16.97 -1.45
C CYS A 107 -6.10 15.65 -1.67
N TRP A 108 -6.67 14.51 -1.26
CA TRP A 108 -6.16 13.17 -1.56
C TRP A 108 -7.28 12.13 -1.39
N PHE A 109 -7.09 10.96 -1.97
CA PHE A 109 -7.96 9.80 -1.76
C PHE A 109 -7.25 8.47 -2.03
N ASN A 110 -7.83 7.38 -1.55
CA ASN A 110 -7.40 6.01 -1.84
C ASN A 110 -8.30 5.42 -2.92
N LEU A 111 -7.69 5.04 -4.04
CA LEU A 111 -8.36 4.38 -5.17
C LEU A 111 -8.15 2.86 -5.07
N GLN A 112 -9.24 2.11 -5.06
CA GLN A 112 -9.22 0.64 -5.02
C GLN A 112 -9.66 0.06 -6.36
N ASP A 113 -8.87 -0.83 -6.93
CA ASP A 113 -9.28 -1.71 -8.03
C ASP A 113 -9.41 -3.16 -7.53
N SER A 114 -9.55 -4.13 -8.44
CA SER A 114 -9.61 -5.56 -8.09
C SER A 114 -8.29 -6.13 -7.56
N THR A 115 -7.19 -5.39 -7.70
CA THR A 115 -5.81 -5.84 -7.46
C THR A 115 -5.16 -5.17 -6.25
N GLY A 116 -5.70 -4.07 -5.75
CA GLY A 116 -5.22 -3.42 -4.54
C GLY A 116 -5.77 -2.01 -4.33
N VAL A 117 -5.10 -1.27 -3.45
CA VAL A 117 -5.40 0.13 -3.15
C VAL A 117 -4.16 0.98 -3.39
N VAL A 118 -4.32 2.13 -4.03
CA VAL A 118 -3.26 3.12 -4.25
C VAL A 118 -3.67 4.47 -3.66
N TYR A 119 -2.70 5.16 -3.06
CA TYR A 119 -2.86 6.54 -2.60
C TYR A 119 -2.72 7.50 -3.78
N VAL A 120 -3.68 8.41 -3.92
CA VAL A 120 -3.69 9.48 -4.92
C VAL A 120 -3.60 10.82 -4.22
N ASP A 121 -2.52 11.55 -4.48
CA ASP A 121 -2.28 12.90 -3.96
C ASP A 121 -2.70 13.95 -5.00
N LEU A 122 -3.58 14.87 -4.61
CA LEU A 122 -4.03 15.97 -5.47
C LEU A 122 -3.44 17.31 -5.05
N ALA A 123 -2.88 17.40 -3.84
CA ALA A 123 -2.37 18.64 -3.26
C ALA A 123 -1.27 19.32 -4.11
N PRO A 124 -0.29 18.59 -4.70
CA PRO A 124 0.74 19.22 -5.52
C PRO A 124 0.20 20.00 -6.73
N ASN A 125 -0.97 19.63 -7.23
CA ASN A 125 -1.63 20.27 -8.37
C ASN A 125 -2.75 21.24 -7.95
N ASN A 126 -2.88 21.56 -6.65
CA ASN A 126 -3.95 22.38 -6.08
C ASN A 126 -5.35 21.88 -6.46
N MET A 127 -5.50 20.57 -6.63
CA MET A 127 -6.77 19.94 -6.99
C MET A 127 -7.48 19.44 -5.74
N VAL A 128 -8.81 19.51 -5.79
CA VAL A 128 -9.70 18.95 -4.77
C VAL A 128 -10.85 18.22 -5.44
N ILE A 129 -11.31 17.14 -4.81
CA ILE A 129 -12.54 16.46 -5.20
C ILE A 129 -13.64 16.69 -4.15
N PRO A 130 -14.92 16.73 -4.56
CA PRO A 130 -16.02 16.65 -3.61
C PRO A 130 -16.01 15.30 -2.89
N GLN A 131 -16.81 15.17 -1.83
CA GLN A 131 -16.93 13.90 -1.11
C GLN A 131 -17.55 12.84 -2.02
N LYS A 132 -16.76 11.82 -2.38
CA LYS A 132 -17.09 10.81 -3.38
C LYS A 132 -16.69 9.40 -2.95
N VAL A 133 -16.42 9.15 -1.66
CA VAL A 133 -16.27 7.78 -1.13
C VAL A 133 -17.42 6.90 -1.63
N GLY A 134 -17.07 5.73 -2.16
CA GLY A 134 -18.01 4.78 -2.73
C GLY A 134 -18.17 4.90 -4.25
N SER A 135 -17.81 6.02 -4.86
CA SER A 135 -17.96 6.27 -6.30
C SER A 135 -16.83 5.63 -7.10
N LYS A 136 -17.10 5.32 -8.37
CA LYS A 136 -16.04 5.00 -9.33
C LYS A 136 -15.33 6.28 -9.74
N ALA A 137 -14.04 6.18 -10.00
CA ALA A 137 -13.23 7.28 -10.50
C ALA A 137 -12.19 6.77 -11.50
N LYS A 138 -11.89 7.61 -12.49
CA LYS A 138 -10.73 7.48 -13.38
C LYS A 138 -9.75 8.60 -13.08
N VAL A 139 -8.52 8.24 -12.78
CA VAL A 139 -7.46 9.13 -12.36
C VAL A 139 -6.36 9.14 -13.41
N TYR A 140 -6.02 10.33 -13.86
CA TYR A 140 -4.81 10.60 -14.64
C TYR A 140 -3.79 11.18 -13.68
N GLY A 141 -2.55 10.72 -13.74
CA GLY A 141 -1.53 11.27 -12.86
C GLY A 141 -0.14 10.73 -13.10
N LYS A 142 0.83 11.35 -12.45
CA LYS A 142 2.23 10.95 -12.50
C LYS A 142 2.56 10.08 -11.29
N VAL A 143 3.22 8.95 -11.52
CA VAL A 143 3.67 8.09 -10.43
C VAL A 143 4.89 8.72 -9.74
N ASP A 144 4.88 8.71 -8.42
CA ASP A 144 5.99 9.18 -7.59
C ASP A 144 6.25 8.21 -6.43
N LYS A 145 7.37 8.39 -5.74
CA LYS A 145 7.77 7.58 -4.60
C LYS A 145 8.34 8.45 -3.49
N ARG A 146 7.75 8.34 -2.30
CA ARG A 146 8.20 9.05 -1.09
C ARG A 146 8.33 8.08 0.06
N SER A 147 9.50 8.07 0.70
CA SER A 147 9.79 7.23 1.87
C SER A 147 9.48 5.73 1.64
N GLY A 148 9.76 5.22 0.44
CA GLY A 148 9.51 3.83 0.09
C GLY A 148 8.10 3.53 -0.42
N ILE A 149 7.15 4.46 -0.28
CA ILE A 149 5.75 4.28 -0.69
C ILE A 149 5.55 4.87 -2.09
N THR A 150 5.02 4.07 -3.00
CA THR A 150 4.63 4.51 -4.35
C THR A 150 3.20 5.05 -4.33
N TYR A 151 2.99 6.20 -4.96
CA TYR A 151 1.70 6.87 -5.04
C TYR A 151 1.55 7.59 -6.38
N VAL A 152 0.35 8.12 -6.64
CA VAL A 152 0.06 8.86 -7.87
C VAL A 152 -0.23 10.31 -7.53
N ILE A 153 0.46 11.25 -8.19
CA ILE A 153 0.11 12.67 -8.17
C ILE A 153 -0.95 12.89 -9.25
N GLY A 154 -2.20 13.09 -8.85
CA GLY A 154 -3.33 13.22 -9.77
C GLY A 154 -3.33 14.56 -10.51
N SER A 155 -3.42 14.52 -11.84
CA SER A 155 -3.54 15.68 -12.74
C SER A 155 -4.97 15.88 -13.26
N LYS A 156 -5.79 14.83 -13.28
CA LYS A 156 -7.22 14.88 -13.62
C LYS A 156 -7.97 13.74 -12.95
N VAL A 157 -9.19 13.99 -12.49
CA VAL A 157 -10.10 12.98 -11.94
C VAL A 157 -11.45 13.07 -12.65
N GLU A 158 -11.97 11.94 -13.10
CA GLU A 158 -13.30 11.78 -13.71
C GLU A 158 -14.13 10.82 -12.85
N PHE A 159 -15.45 11.03 -12.77
CA PHE A 159 -16.39 10.21 -11.99
C PHE A 159 -17.44 9.57 -12.89
#